data_AF-A0A6B3Q4H3-F1
#
_entry.id   AF-A0A6B3Q4H3-F1
#
_cell.length_a   1.000
_cell.length_b   1.000
_cell.length_c   1.000
_cell.angle_alpha   90.00
_cell.angle_beta   90.00
_cell.angle_gamma   90.00
#
_symmetry.space_group_name_H-M   'P 1'
#
loop_
_entity.id
_entity.type
_entity.pdbx_description
1 polymer ?
#
loop_
_entity_poly.entity_id
_entity_poly.type
_entity_poly.pdbx_seq_one_letter_code
_entity_poly.pdbx_strand_id
1 'polypeptide(L)'
;MQHRQIRLYAGFRAELQFYSTLLNQNLIYYLSSYIFWMLIGNPEIHHYTSDKKILIISDLSLRHSQYIEEYISDILAVHKIHSETTAITEDQLSKYNLLEYDLIVTNQPILNAHVPHILIDDSVSFANEEELIRLFEL
;
A
#
# COMPACT_ATOMS: atom_id res chain seq x y z
N MET A 1 -4.29 16.34 3.97
CA MET A 1 -2.89 16.72 3.61
C MET A 1 -1.97 16.82 4.83
N GLN A 2 -2.32 17.57 5.89
CA GLN A 2 -1.46 17.76 7.07
C GLN A 2 -1.01 16.46 7.76
N HIS A 3 -1.91 15.48 7.96
CA HIS A 3 -1.53 14.19 8.57
C HIS A 3 -0.56 13.35 7.72
N ARG A 4 -0.59 13.49 6.38
CA ARG A 4 0.33 12.76 5.48
C ARG A 4 1.75 13.32 5.54
N GLN A 5 1.90 14.64 5.60
CA GLN A 5 3.21 15.31 5.74
C GLN A 5 3.90 14.98 7.06
N ILE A 6 3.12 14.91 8.15
CA ILE A 6 3.64 14.56 9.49
C ILE A 6 4.18 13.12 9.50
N ARG A 7 3.52 12.18 8.84
CA ARG A 7 3.93 10.77 8.79
C ARG A 7 5.19 10.54 7.95
N LEU A 8 5.26 11.12 6.75
CA LEU A 8 6.47 11.10 5.91
C LEU A 8 7.69 11.66 6.64
N TYR A 9 7.51 12.82 7.28
CA TYR A 9 8.57 13.46 8.05
C TYR A 9 9.05 12.57 9.21
N ALA A 10 8.13 11.89 9.90
CA ALA A 10 8.48 10.96 10.96
C ALA A 10 9.29 9.75 10.44
N GLY A 11 8.92 9.17 9.30
CA GLY A 11 9.65 8.07 8.66
C GLY A 11 11.08 8.46 8.26
N PHE A 12 11.24 9.57 7.53
CA PHE A 12 12.56 10.09 7.16
C PHE A 12 13.44 10.41 8.38
N ARG A 13 12.84 10.97 9.43
CA ARG A 13 13.56 11.26 10.67
C ARG A 13 14.03 9.99 11.37
N ALA A 14 13.25 8.90 11.32
CA ALA A 14 13.64 7.61 11.88
C ALA A 14 14.80 6.96 11.10
N GLU A 15 14.75 6.97 9.76
CA GLU A 15 15.85 6.47 8.92
C GLU A 15 17.15 7.29 9.16
N LEU A 16 17.05 8.62 9.26
CA LEU A 16 18.20 9.45 9.59
C LEU A 16 18.76 9.18 10.99
N GLN A 17 17.90 8.89 11.98
CA GLN A 17 18.34 8.52 13.33
C GLN A 17 19.13 7.21 13.30
N PHE A 18 18.66 6.23 12.53
CA PHE A 18 19.35 4.97 12.32
C PHE A 18 20.75 5.20 11.72
N TYR A 19 20.86 5.92 10.60
CA TYR A 19 22.16 6.19 9.98
C TYR A 19 23.07 7.08 10.84
N SER A 20 22.50 8.04 11.57
CA SER A 20 23.26 8.87 12.52
C SER A 20 23.95 8.01 13.58
N THR A 21 23.25 6.99 14.07
CA THR A 21 23.77 6.03 15.05
C THR A 21 24.83 5.14 14.42
N LEU A 22 24.57 4.60 13.23
CA LEU A 22 25.50 3.72 12.50
C LEU A 22 26.84 4.41 12.18
N LEU A 23 26.78 5.68 11.76
CA LEU A 23 27.95 6.45 11.33
C LEU A 23 28.58 7.28 12.46
N ASN A 24 27.99 7.26 13.65
CA ASN A 24 28.36 8.11 14.79
C ASN A 24 28.46 9.60 14.41
N GLN A 25 27.48 10.09 13.66
CA GLN A 25 27.38 11.49 13.25
C GLN A 25 25.95 12.00 13.40
N ASN A 26 25.77 13.26 13.79
CA ASN A 26 24.43 13.83 13.96
C ASN A 26 23.84 14.32 12.63
N LEU A 27 23.46 13.39 11.75
CA LEU A 27 22.91 13.71 10.43
C LEU A 27 21.58 14.47 10.52
N ILE A 28 20.80 14.22 11.57
CA ILE A 28 19.54 14.93 11.82
C ILE A 28 19.77 16.43 11.94
N TYR A 29 20.81 16.85 12.68
CA TYR A 29 21.14 18.25 12.84
C TYR A 29 21.43 18.93 11.48
N TYR A 30 22.15 18.24 10.60
CA TYR A 30 22.55 18.80 9.30
C TYR A 30 21.46 18.75 8.22
N LEU A 31 20.59 17.73 8.25
CA LEU A 31 19.67 17.44 7.15
C LEU A 31 18.20 17.74 7.45
N SER A 32 17.83 17.95 8.73
CA SER A 32 16.41 18.13 9.12
C SER A 32 15.70 19.26 8.37
N SER A 33 16.34 20.43 8.24
CA SER A 33 15.77 21.56 7.50
C SER A 33 15.66 21.28 6.00
N TYR A 34 16.64 20.59 5.41
CA TYR A 34 16.60 20.21 4.00
C TYR A 34 15.46 19.23 3.70
N ILE A 35 15.25 18.22 4.56
CA ILE A 35 14.15 17.25 4.42
C ILE A 35 12.80 17.95 4.56
N PHE A 36 12.65 18.85 5.53
CA PHE A 36 11.43 19.62 5.68
C PHE A 36 11.09 20.43 4.42
N TRP A 37 12.07 21.14 3.86
CA TRP A 37 11.88 21.91 2.64
C TRP A 37 11.69 21.04 1.39
N MET A 38 12.32 19.87 1.30
CA MET A 38 12.07 18.92 0.21
C MET A 38 10.63 18.39 0.25
N LEU A 39 10.15 18.01 1.43
CA LEU A 39 8.79 17.49 1.63
C LEU A 39 7.70 18.54 1.36
N ILE A 40 7.99 19.82 1.56
CA ILE A 40 7.03 20.92 1.31
C ILE A 40 7.17 21.48 -0.10
N GLY A 41 8.39 21.53 -0.65
CA GLY A 41 8.70 22.12 -1.94
C GLY A 41 8.44 21.21 -3.15
N ASN A 42 8.40 19.89 -2.96
CA ASN A 42 8.11 18.91 -4.02
C ASN A 42 6.76 18.22 -3.78
N PRO A 43 5.64 18.74 -4.34
CA PRO A 43 4.32 18.11 -4.20
C PRO A 43 4.23 16.71 -4.84
N GLU A 44 5.18 16.35 -5.70
CA GLU A 44 5.30 14.99 -6.27
C GLU A 44 5.75 13.94 -5.25
N ILE A 45 6.48 14.32 -4.19
CA ILE A 45 6.76 13.41 -3.06
C ILE A 45 5.47 12.98 -2.37
N HIS A 46 4.41 13.79 -2.47
CA HIS A 46 3.09 13.42 -1.97
C HIS A 46 2.32 12.47 -2.91
N HIS A 47 2.67 12.38 -4.20
CA HIS A 47 2.06 11.42 -5.13
C HIS A 47 2.47 9.98 -4.78
N TYR A 48 3.68 9.77 -4.24
CA TYR A 48 4.11 8.51 -3.64
C TYR A 48 3.41 8.19 -2.29
N THR A 49 2.46 9.01 -1.84
CA THR A 49 1.74 8.84 -0.56
C THR A 49 0.22 8.83 -0.67
N SER A 50 -0.34 8.70 -1.88
CA SER A 50 -1.74 8.28 -1.97
C SER A 50 -1.81 6.79 -1.63
N ASP A 51 -2.42 6.48 -0.48
CA ASP A 51 -2.70 5.11 -0.08
C ASP A 51 -3.52 4.44 -1.20
N LYS A 52 -2.96 3.39 -1.82
CA LYS A 52 -3.63 2.62 -2.86
C LYS A 52 -4.78 1.84 -2.22
N LYS A 53 -6.00 2.03 -2.70
CA LYS A 53 -7.17 1.33 -2.16
C LYS A 53 -7.30 -0.03 -2.81
N ILE A 54 -7.22 -1.08 -2.01
CA ILE A 54 -7.27 -2.47 -2.48
C ILE A 54 -8.46 -3.18 -1.86
N LEU A 55 -9.36 -3.69 -2.69
CA LEU A 55 -10.47 -4.52 -2.24
C LEU A 55 -10.10 -5.99 -2.36
N ILE A 56 -10.31 -6.76 -1.30
CA ILE A 56 -10.00 -8.18 -1.26
C ILE A 56 -11.30 -8.94 -1.06
N ILE A 57 -11.64 -9.80 -2.02
CA ILE A 57 -12.91 -10.50 -2.07
C ILE A 57 -12.65 -12.00 -2.04
N SER A 58 -13.32 -12.70 -1.14
CA SER A 58 -13.35 -14.16 -1.17
C SER A 58 -14.76 -14.73 -1.10
N ASP A 59 -15.02 -15.78 -1.89
CA ASP A 59 -16.23 -16.61 -1.78
C ASP A 59 -16.18 -17.62 -0.62
N LEU A 60 -15.00 -17.95 -0.10
CA LEU A 60 -14.82 -18.96 0.95
C LEU A 60 -15.32 -18.47 2.30
N SER A 61 -14.73 -17.39 2.82
CA SER A 61 -15.11 -16.79 4.11
C SER A 61 -14.42 -15.46 4.35
N LEU A 62 -14.93 -14.69 5.32
CA LEU A 62 -14.29 -13.44 5.76
C LEU A 62 -12.87 -13.69 6.30
N ARG A 63 -12.65 -14.83 6.97
CA ARG A 63 -11.31 -15.18 7.47
C ARG A 63 -10.32 -15.40 6.34
N HIS A 64 -10.78 -15.96 5.22
CA HIS A 64 -9.94 -16.20 4.06
C HIS A 64 -9.54 -14.87 3.39
N SER A 65 -10.50 -13.96 3.18
CA SER A 65 -10.18 -12.61 2.66
C SER A 65 -9.27 -11.82 3.60
N GLN A 66 -9.41 -11.96 4.92
CA GLN A 66 -8.53 -11.33 5.91
C GLN A 66 -7.11 -11.92 5.90
N TYR A 67 -6.99 -13.24 5.70
CA TYR A 67 -5.68 -13.87 5.53
C TYR A 67 -4.95 -13.33 4.29
N ILE A 68 -5.66 -13.22 3.16
CA ILE A 68 -5.10 -12.62 1.93
C ILE A 68 -4.74 -11.15 2.15
N GLU A 69 -5.56 -10.42 2.91
CA GLU A 69 -5.29 -9.03 3.29
C GLU A 69 -3.99 -8.86 4.07
N GLU A 70 -3.78 -9.67 5.10
CA GLU A 70 -2.52 -9.65 5.87
C GLU A 70 -1.33 -9.96 4.96
N TYR A 71 -1.45 -10.99 4.13
CA TYR A 71 -0.39 -11.40 3.20
C TYR A 71 0.00 -10.30 2.19
N ILE A 72 -1.01 -9.68 1.56
CA ILE A 72 -0.79 -8.59 0.59
C ILE A 72 -0.20 -7.37 1.28
N SER A 73 -0.69 -7.04 2.48
CA SER A 73 -0.16 -5.92 3.26
C SER A 73 1.33 -6.11 3.57
N ASP A 74 1.74 -7.33 3.91
CA ASP A 74 3.15 -7.66 4.16
C ASP A 74 4.01 -7.50 2.89
N ILE A 75 3.55 -7.99 1.74
CA ILE A 75 4.27 -7.84 0.46
C ILE A 75 4.45 -6.36 0.10
N LEU A 76 3.37 -5.58 0.19
CA LEU A 76 3.40 -4.16 -0.15
C LEU A 76 4.28 -3.37 0.82
N ALA A 77 4.29 -3.74 2.10
CA ALA A 77 5.17 -3.14 3.10
C ALA A 77 6.65 -3.37 2.79
N VAL A 78 7.03 -4.57 2.33
CA VAL A 78 8.41 -4.88 1.88
C VAL A 78 8.84 -3.95 0.74
N HIS A 79 7.92 -3.64 -0.18
CA HIS A 79 8.18 -2.76 -1.33
C HIS A 79 7.93 -1.28 -1.03
N LYS A 80 7.69 -0.92 0.23
CA LYS A 80 7.36 0.45 0.68
C LYS A 80 6.16 1.06 -0.07
N ILE A 81 5.23 0.23 -0.54
CA ILE A 81 3.99 0.65 -1.17
C ILE A 81 2.95 0.85 -0.06
N HIS A 82 2.36 2.05 -0.02
CA HIS A 82 1.30 2.36 0.95
C HIS A 82 -0.07 2.02 0.37
N SER A 83 -0.83 1.21 1.10
CA SER A 83 -2.17 0.78 0.71
C SER A 83 -3.17 0.82 1.86
N GLU A 84 -4.43 1.04 1.52
CA GLU A 84 -5.59 0.83 2.39
C GLU A 84 -6.34 -0.40 1.85
N THR A 85 -6.32 -1.48 2.61
CA THR A 85 -6.97 -2.74 2.24
C THR A 85 -8.36 -2.85 2.86
N THR A 86 -9.26 -3.56 2.19
CA THR A 86 -10.57 -3.91 2.74
C THR A 86 -10.87 -5.36 2.38
N ALA A 87 -10.96 -6.24 3.37
CA ALA A 87 -11.38 -7.62 3.18
C ALA A 87 -12.90 -7.79 3.30
N ILE A 88 -13.50 -8.40 2.28
CA ILE A 88 -14.93 -8.69 2.23
C ILE A 88 -15.19 -10.09 1.68
N THR A 89 -16.41 -10.56 1.90
CA THR A 89 -16.94 -11.76 1.26
C THR A 89 -17.75 -11.43 0.01
N GLU A 90 -17.95 -12.40 -0.88
CA GLU A 90 -18.71 -12.22 -2.13
C GLU A 90 -20.14 -11.67 -1.88
N ASP A 91 -20.82 -12.12 -0.83
CA ASP A 91 -22.17 -11.66 -0.48
C ASP A 91 -22.22 -10.16 -0.11
N GLN A 92 -21.09 -9.59 0.28
CA GLN A 92 -20.97 -8.17 0.62
C GLN A 92 -20.64 -7.30 -0.58
N LEU A 93 -20.26 -7.88 -1.72
CA LEU A 93 -19.80 -7.15 -2.91
C LEU A 93 -20.78 -6.07 -3.37
N SER A 94 -22.08 -6.38 -3.32
CA SER A 94 -23.17 -5.46 -3.71
C SER A 94 -23.24 -4.16 -2.90
N LYS A 95 -22.59 -4.11 -1.72
CA LYS A 95 -22.58 -2.95 -0.82
C LYS A 95 -21.42 -1.99 -1.11
N TYR A 96 -20.45 -2.41 -1.90
CA TYR A 96 -19.23 -1.66 -2.18
C TYR A 96 -19.26 -1.10 -3.60
N ASN A 97 -18.78 0.13 -3.75
CA ASN A 97 -18.56 0.75 -5.04
C ASN A 97 -17.15 0.39 -5.54
N LEU A 98 -17.04 -0.52 -6.50
CA LEU A 98 -15.76 -1.01 -7.01
C LEU A 98 -14.87 0.11 -7.56
N LEU A 99 -15.46 1.18 -8.11
CA LEU A 99 -14.74 2.31 -8.70
C LEU A 99 -13.95 3.16 -7.69
N GLU A 100 -14.17 2.95 -6.39
CA GLU A 100 -13.41 3.62 -5.33
C GLU A 100 -12.07 2.94 -5.02
N TYR A 101 -11.84 1.77 -5.59
CA TYR A 101 -10.64 0.98 -5.40
C TYR A 101 -9.73 1.08 -6.62
N ASP A 102 -8.42 1.12 -6.36
CA ASP A 102 -7.38 1.13 -7.38
C ASP A 102 -7.10 -0.29 -7.90
N LEU A 103 -7.32 -1.31 -7.06
CA LEU A 103 -7.09 -2.71 -7.37
C LEU A 103 -8.10 -3.60 -6.65
N ILE A 104 -8.49 -4.69 -7.29
CA ILE A 104 -9.27 -5.76 -6.66
C ILE A 104 -8.47 -7.06 -6.67
N VAL A 105 -8.44 -7.77 -5.56
CA VAL A 105 -7.88 -9.12 -5.46
C VAL A 105 -8.98 -10.09 -5.09
N THR A 106 -9.12 -11.16 -5.85
CA THR A 106 -10.26 -12.06 -5.69
C THR A 106 -9.93 -13.48 -6.12
N ASN A 107 -10.59 -14.46 -5.52
CA ASN A 107 -10.51 -15.85 -5.95
C ASN A 107 -11.65 -16.28 -6.89
N GLN A 108 -12.49 -15.33 -7.31
CA GLN A 108 -13.58 -15.56 -8.25
C GLN A 108 -13.50 -14.55 -9.41
N PRO A 109 -13.83 -14.94 -10.65
CA PRO A 109 -13.82 -14.02 -11.78
C PRO A 109 -14.88 -12.93 -11.61
N ILE A 110 -14.46 -11.66 -11.72
CA ILE A 110 -15.36 -10.52 -11.70
C ILE A 110 -15.78 -10.17 -13.13
N LEU A 111 -17.06 -10.33 -13.42
CA LEU A 111 -17.62 -9.95 -14.72
C LEU A 111 -17.68 -8.42 -14.85
N ASN A 112 -17.19 -7.88 -15.96
CA ASN A 112 -17.18 -6.44 -16.29
C ASN A 112 -16.37 -5.54 -15.34
N ALA A 113 -15.23 -6.01 -14.84
CA ALA A 113 -14.33 -5.16 -14.06
C ALA A 113 -13.77 -4.01 -14.92
N HIS A 114 -14.19 -2.78 -14.64
CA HIS A 114 -13.55 -1.55 -15.16
C HIS A 114 -12.33 -1.14 -14.32
N VAL A 115 -12.08 -1.90 -13.26
CA VAL A 115 -10.98 -1.74 -12.30
C VAL A 115 -10.00 -2.89 -12.51
N PRO A 116 -8.68 -2.64 -12.46
CA PRO A 116 -7.69 -3.71 -12.46
C PRO A 116 -8.00 -4.76 -11.39
N HIS A 117 -7.85 -6.04 -11.73
CA HIS A 117 -8.05 -7.11 -10.77
C HIS A 117 -7.03 -8.23 -10.95
N ILE A 118 -6.63 -8.83 -9.83
CA ILE A 118 -5.80 -10.03 -9.78
C ILE A 118 -6.70 -11.18 -9.36
N LEU A 119 -6.78 -12.19 -10.23
CA LEU A 119 -7.42 -13.45 -9.91
C LEU A 119 -6.39 -14.36 -9.23
N ILE A 120 -6.67 -14.72 -7.99
CA ILE A 120 -5.93 -15.71 -7.21
C ILE A 120 -6.72 -17.02 -7.17
N ASP A 121 -6.08 -18.10 -6.77
CA ASP A 121 -6.76 -19.34 -6.40
C ASP A 121 -7.18 -19.23 -4.91
N ASP A 122 -7.03 -20.29 -4.12
CA ASP A 122 -7.19 -20.24 -2.66
C ASP A 122 -6.00 -19.61 -1.92
N SER A 123 -4.96 -19.17 -2.63
CA SER A 123 -3.81 -18.48 -2.03
C SER A 123 -3.10 -17.59 -3.04
N VAL A 124 -2.36 -16.61 -2.55
CA VAL A 124 -1.52 -15.73 -3.38
C VAL A 124 -0.28 -16.52 -3.82
N SER A 125 -0.09 -16.66 -5.13
CA SER A 125 1.10 -17.28 -5.71
C SER A 125 2.19 -16.25 -6.02
N PHE A 126 3.44 -16.69 -6.20
CA PHE A 126 4.53 -15.82 -6.64
C PHE A 126 4.22 -15.01 -7.91
N ALA A 127 3.46 -15.58 -8.86
CA ALA A 127 3.06 -14.86 -10.06
C ALA A 127 2.09 -13.71 -9.75
N ASN A 128 1.19 -13.90 -8.78
CA ASN A 128 0.29 -12.85 -8.32
C ASN A 128 1.05 -11.74 -7.59
N GLU A 129 2.12 -12.06 -6.87
CA GLU A 129 2.98 -11.05 -6.23
C GLU A 129 3.68 -10.18 -7.28
N GLU A 130 4.29 -10.81 -8.30
CA GLU A 130 4.92 -10.06 -9.39
C GLU A 130 3.93 -9.14 -10.11
N GLU A 131 2.71 -9.62 -10.35
CA GLU A 131 1.65 -8.82 -10.96
C GLU A 131 1.20 -7.65 -10.07
N LEU A 132 1.01 -7.92 -8.77
CA LEU A 132 0.67 -6.91 -7.76
C LEU A 132 1.69 -5.77 -7.75
N ILE A 133 2.98 -6.10 -7.72
CA ILE A 133 4.05 -5.10 -7.72
C ILE A 133 4.08 -4.31 -9.03
N ARG A 134 3.98 -5.00 -10.18
CA ARG A 134 3.94 -4.32 -11.50
C ARG A 134 2.78 -3.33 -11.64
N LEU A 135 1.63 -3.60 -11.04
CA LEU A 135 0.48 -2.70 -11.08
C LEU A 135 0.67 -1.44 -10.23
N PHE A 136 1.58 -1.46 -9.26
CA PHE A 136 1.83 -0.33 -8.36
C PHE A 136 3.16 0.42 -8.60
N GLU A 137 4.10 -0.15 -9.36
CA GLU A 137 5.38 0.49 -9.73
C GLU A 137 5.32 1.35 -11.02
N LEU A 138 4.11 1.67 -11.54
CA LEU A 138 3.91 2.53 -12.72
C LEU A 138 3.98 4.03 -12.41
#